data_AF-A0A4V3S447-F1
#
_entry.id   AF-A0A4V3S447-F1
#
_cell.length_a   1.000
_cell.length_b   1.000
_cell.length_c   1.000
_cell.angle_alpha   90.00
_cell.angle_beta   90.00
_cell.angle_gamma   90.00
#
_symmetry.space_group_name_H-M   'P 1'
#
loop_
_entity.id
_entity.type
_entity.pdbx_description
1 polymer ?
#
loop_
_entity_poly.entity_id
_entity_poly.type
_entity_poly.pdbx_seq_one_letter_code
_entity_poly.pdbx_strand_id
1 'polypeptide(L)'
;MHSIASRQAHPSVQDEIGPRRPGAIYQNVDGRFEVLALITDPADAAQLLRRTAARWAVIVRDTLRPDGQPFAIGSVWTVSDYLIRPAKDAFAAAA
;
A
#
# COMPACT_ATOMS: atom_id res chain seq x y z
N MET A 1 14.61 -28.13 -28.62
CA MET A 1 13.51 -27.17 -28.83
C MET A 1 12.33 -27.73 -28.06
N HIS A 2 11.86 -27.22 -26.93
CA HIS A 2 11.51 -25.84 -26.60
C HIS A 2 11.67 -25.60 -25.09
N SER A 3 12.29 -24.47 -24.76
CA SER A 3 12.37 -23.94 -23.41
C SER A 3 11.13 -23.06 -23.18
N ILE A 4 10.33 -23.38 -22.16
CA ILE A 4 9.34 -22.45 -21.60
C ILE A 4 9.73 -22.15 -20.16
N ALA A 5 10.86 -21.45 -20.01
CA ALA A 5 11.06 -20.63 -18.83
C ALA A 5 10.02 -19.50 -18.89
N SER A 6 8.83 -19.76 -18.35
CA SER A 6 7.87 -18.72 -17.99
C SER A 6 8.61 -17.74 -17.10
N ARG A 7 9.02 -16.60 -17.64
CA ARG A 7 9.50 -15.48 -16.82
C ARG A 7 8.32 -15.12 -15.93
N GLN A 8 8.34 -15.57 -14.68
CA GLN A 8 7.49 -14.99 -13.65
C GLN A 8 7.90 -13.51 -13.57
N ALA A 9 7.19 -12.66 -14.30
CA ALA A 9 7.26 -11.23 -14.12
C ALA A 9 6.82 -10.99 -12.68
N HIS A 10 7.77 -10.65 -11.82
CA HIS A 10 7.44 -10.27 -10.46
C HIS A 10 6.52 -9.06 -10.56
N PRO A 11 5.40 -9.01 -9.83
CA PRO A 11 4.52 -7.85 -9.84
C PRO A 11 5.36 -6.59 -9.56
N SER A 12 5.05 -5.50 -10.25
CA SER A 12 5.76 -4.26 -9.99
C SER A 12 5.45 -3.77 -8.57
N VAL A 13 6.33 -2.94 -7.98
CA VAL A 13 6.08 -2.33 -6.67
C VAL A 13 4.75 -1.56 -6.66
N GLN A 14 4.35 -0.97 -7.79
CA GLN A 14 3.07 -0.27 -7.89
C GLN A 14 1.87 -1.23 -7.88
N ASP A 15 1.99 -2.40 -8.49
CA ASP A 15 0.96 -3.44 -8.42
C ASP A 15 0.83 -3.98 -6.99
N GLU A 16 1.96 -4.11 -6.28
CA GLU A 16 1.98 -4.52 -4.88
C GLU A 16 1.35 -3.47 -3.95
N ILE A 17 1.56 -2.19 -4.21
CA ILE A 17 0.95 -1.10 -3.43
C ILE A 17 -0.56 -0.99 -3.76
N GLY A 18 -0.93 -1.18 -5.02
CA GLY A 18 -2.30 -1.01 -5.49
C GLY A 18 -2.78 0.46 -5.39
N PRO A 19 -4.08 0.71 -5.16
CA PRO A 19 -4.66 2.05 -5.12
C PRO A 19 -4.36 2.83 -3.82
N ARG A 20 -3.49 2.31 -2.93
CA ARG A 20 -3.18 2.91 -1.61
C ARG A 20 -2.31 4.16 -1.75
N ARG A 21 -2.96 5.29 -2.04
CA ARG A 21 -2.37 6.63 -2.06
C ARG A 21 -2.79 7.41 -0.81
N PRO A 22 -1.98 8.38 -0.33
CA PRO A 22 -2.36 9.24 0.80
C PRO A 22 -3.77 9.80 0.67
N GLY A 23 -4.57 9.65 1.72
CA GLY A 23 -5.98 10.02 1.77
C GLY A 23 -6.95 8.97 1.23
N ALA A 24 -6.49 7.84 0.66
CA ALA A 24 -7.38 6.73 0.30
C ALA A 24 -7.91 6.01 1.55
N ILE A 25 -9.13 5.47 1.48
CA ILE A 25 -9.67 4.55 2.49
C ILE A 25 -9.94 3.22 1.81
N TYR A 26 -9.42 2.14 2.39
CA TYR A 26 -9.69 0.78 1.95
C TYR A 26 -10.13 -0.09 3.13
N GLN A 27 -10.69 -1.25 2.83
CA GLN A 27 -11.08 -2.25 3.80
C GLN A 27 -10.62 -3.62 3.33
N ASN A 28 -10.22 -4.44 4.29
CA ASN A 28 -9.97 -5.85 4.10
C ASN A 28 -10.41 -6.60 5.37
N VAL A 29 -10.03 -7.87 5.49
CA VAL A 29 -10.41 -8.72 6.63
C VAL A 29 -9.87 -8.23 7.97
N ASP A 30 -8.79 -7.44 7.98
CA ASP A 30 -8.15 -6.95 9.20
C ASP A 30 -8.77 -5.63 9.71
N GLY A 31 -9.50 -4.90 8.86
CA GLY A 31 -10.14 -3.65 9.26
C GLY A 31 -10.40 -2.67 8.12
N ARG A 32 -10.64 -1.40 8.49
CA ARG A 32 -10.85 -0.29 7.56
C ARG A 32 -9.81 0.78 7.81
N PHE A 33 -8.98 1.04 6.81
CA PHE A 33 -7.77 1.83 6.97
C PHE A 33 -7.77 3.05 6.08
N GLU A 34 -7.42 4.20 6.65
CA GLU A 34 -7.04 5.39 5.91
C GLU A 34 -5.54 5.37 5.68
N VAL A 35 -5.12 5.58 4.43
CA VAL A 35 -3.71 5.72 4.06
C VAL A 35 -3.26 7.14 4.40
N LEU A 36 -2.26 7.27 5.25
CA LEU A 36 -1.71 8.56 5.66
C LEU A 36 -0.48 8.93 4.83
N ALA A 37 0.37 7.95 4.55
CA ALA A 37 1.59 8.15 3.76
C ALA A 37 1.97 6.90 2.97
N LEU A 38 2.66 7.10 1.85
CA LEU A 38 3.30 6.06 1.06
C LEU A 38 4.80 6.34 1.06
N ILE A 39 5.59 5.37 1.54
CA ILE A 39 7.04 5.42 1.59
C ILE A 39 7.58 4.50 0.49
N THR A 40 8.32 5.06 -0.46
CA THR A 40 8.92 4.31 -1.57
C THR A 40 10.45 4.29 -1.54
N ASP A 41 11.06 4.97 -0.56
CA ASP A 41 12.47 4.77 -0.27
C ASP A 41 12.65 3.39 0.43
N PRO A 42 13.44 2.47 -0.12
CA PRO A 42 13.59 1.13 0.44
C PRO A 42 14.27 1.11 1.82
N ALA A 43 15.19 2.04 2.11
CA ALA A 43 15.88 2.07 3.40
C ALA A 43 14.89 2.49 4.51
N ASP A 44 14.10 3.53 4.25
CA ASP A 44 13.05 4.00 5.16
C ASP A 44 11.98 2.91 5.38
N ALA A 45 11.54 2.26 4.30
CA ALA A 45 10.58 1.16 4.37
C ALA A 45 11.12 -0.03 5.20
N ALA A 46 12.37 -0.41 4.97
CA ALA A 46 13.03 -1.48 5.70
C ALA A 46 13.16 -1.17 7.20
N GLN A 47 13.46 0.08 7.54
CA GLN A 47 13.53 0.54 8.93
C GLN A 47 12.15 0.51 9.60
N LEU A 48 11.12 1.07 8.95
CA LEU A 48 9.75 1.12 9.46
C LEU A 48 9.17 -0.27 9.71
N LEU A 49 9.34 -1.18 8.75
CA LEU A 49 8.80 -2.53 8.81
C LEU A 49 9.72 -3.52 9.54
N ARG A 50 10.93 -3.09 9.92
CA ARG A 50 12.00 -3.94 10.49
C ARG A 50 12.27 -5.18 9.62
N ARG A 51 12.30 -4.99 8.29
CA ARG A 51 12.51 -6.04 7.29
C ARG A 51 13.41 -5.55 6.17
N THR A 52 14.59 -6.12 6.03
CA THR A 52 15.61 -5.71 5.04
C THR A 52 15.16 -5.85 3.59
N ALA A 53 14.23 -6.75 3.29
CA ALA A 53 13.68 -6.95 1.95
C ALA A 53 12.50 -6.01 1.63
N ALA A 54 12.05 -5.16 2.56
CA ALA A 54 10.95 -4.25 2.28
C ALA A 54 11.40 -3.16 1.31
N ARG A 55 10.60 -2.95 0.25
CA ARG A 55 10.89 -1.97 -0.81
C ARG A 55 10.01 -0.74 -0.72
N TRP A 56 8.94 -0.84 0.06
CA TRP A 56 7.93 0.19 0.25
C TRP A 56 7.19 -0.08 1.56
N ALA A 57 6.54 0.95 2.10
CA ALA A 57 5.65 0.84 3.23
C ALA A 57 4.49 1.83 3.09
N VAL A 58 3.33 1.47 3.62
CA VAL A 58 2.18 2.37 3.72
C VAL A 58 1.94 2.63 5.20
N ILE A 59 1.85 3.89 5.58
CA ILE A 59 1.40 4.27 6.93
C ILE A 59 -0.11 4.38 6.89
N VAL A 60 -0.78 3.63 7.75
CA VAL A 60 -2.24 3.59 7.85
C VAL A 60 -2.73 3.92 9.24
N ARG A 61 -3.97 4.37 9.33
CA ARG A 61 -4.73 4.48 10.58
C ARG A 61 -6.01 3.67 10.47
N ASP A 62 -6.31 2.86 11.49
CA ASP A 62 -7.59 2.18 11.61
C ASP A 62 -8.70 3.21 11.88
N THR A 63 -9.65 3.30 10.97
CA THR A 63 -10.78 4.24 11.03
C THR A 63 -11.99 3.69 11.78
N LEU A 64 -11.94 2.43 12.21
CA LEU A 64 -12.93 1.84 13.12
C LEU A 64 -12.55 2.08 14.58
N ARG A 65 -11.29 2.45 14.85
CA ARG A 65 -10.78 2.80 16.18
C ARG A 65 -10.52 4.30 16.24
N PRO A 66 -11.34 5.09 16.95
CA PRO A 66 -11.17 6.55 16.99
C PRO A 66 -9.79 6.98 17.51
N ASP A 67 -9.22 6.20 18.44
CA ASP A 67 -7.88 6.46 19.02
C ASP A 67 -6.79 5.57 18.38
N GLY A 68 -7.06 4.98 17.22
CA GLY A 68 -6.11 4.13 16.50
C GLY A 68 -4.86 4.91 16.12
N GLN A 69 -3.71 4.50 16.67
CA GLN A 69 -2.43 5.10 16.32
C GLN A 69 -2.00 4.66 14.90
N PRO A 70 -1.33 5.53 14.13
CA PRO A 70 -0.76 5.16 12.85
C PRO A 70 0.26 4.01 12.95
N PHE A 71 0.25 3.12 11.97
CA PHE A 71 1.25 2.05 11.87
C PHE A 71 1.61 1.74 10.42
N ALA A 72 2.81 1.18 10.23
CA ALA A 72 3.34 0.82 8.92
C ALA A 72 2.89 -0.59 8.51
N ILE A 73 2.54 -0.75 7.24
CA ILE A 73 2.26 -2.04 6.60
C ILE A 73 3.04 -2.18 5.30
N GLY A 74 3.37 -3.42 4.96
CA GLY A 74 4.01 -3.80 3.68
C GLY A 74 3.28 -4.96 2.99
N SER A 75 2.00 -5.19 3.33
CA SER A 75 1.21 -6.28 2.77
C SER A 75 0.75 -5.93 1.37
N VAL A 76 1.05 -6.79 0.40
CA VAL A 76 0.67 -6.65 -1.02
C VAL A 76 -0.85 -6.47 -1.16
N TRP A 77 -1.27 -5.59 -2.07
CA TRP A 77 -2.66 -5.41 -2.45
C TRP A 77 -3.14 -6.65 -3.21
N THR A 78 -4.30 -7.15 -2.82
CA THR A 78 -4.90 -8.37 -3.37
C THR A 78 -6.36 -8.16 -3.70
N VAL A 79 -6.98 -9.19 -4.28
CA VAL A 79 -8.42 -9.22 -4.53
C VAL A 79 -9.28 -9.19 -3.26
N SER A 80 -8.69 -9.46 -2.09
CA SER A 80 -9.36 -9.38 -0.79
C SER A 80 -9.39 -7.96 -0.23
N ASP A 81 -8.67 -7.02 -0.85
CA ASP A 81 -8.65 -5.62 -0.48
C ASP A 81 -9.65 -4.83 -1.34
N TYR A 82 -10.49 -4.03 -0.68
CA TYR A 82 -11.52 -3.24 -1.34
C TYR A 82 -11.32 -1.76 -1.08
N LEU A 83 -11.24 -0.97 -2.15
CA LEU A 83 -11.13 0.49 -2.05
C LEU A 83 -12.51 1.08 -1.77
N ILE A 84 -12.65 1.74 -0.62
CA ILE A 84 -13.89 2.42 -0.22
C ILE A 84 -13.93 3.84 -0.76
N ARG A 85 -12.80 4.55 -0.66
CA ARG A 85 -12.67 5.92 -1.12
C ARG A 85 -11.29 6.10 -1.75
N PRO A 86 -11.18 6.57 -3.00
CA PRO A 86 -9.88 6.90 -3.58
C PRO A 86 -9.23 8.06 -2.82
N ALA A 87 -7.91 8.17 -2.94
CA ALA A 87 -7.23 9.41 -2.59
C ALA A 87 -7.83 10.54 -3.42
N LYS A 88 -8.00 11.71 -2.82
CA LYS A 88 -8.36 12.89 -3.59
C LYS A 88 -7.15 13.24 -4.44
N ASP A 89 -7.29 13.18 -5.77
CA ASP A 89 -6.25 13.68 -6.66
C ASP A 89 -6.00 15.14 -6.33
N ALA A 90 -4.78 15.45 -5.88
CA ALA A 90 -4.34 16.84 -5.70
C ALA A 90 -4.32 17.62 -7.03
N PHE A 91 -4.54 16.94 -8.16
CA PHE A 91 -4.56 17.53 -9.50
C PHE A 91 -5.86 18.26 -9.87
N ALA A 92 -6.91 18.22 -9.04
CA ALA A 92 -8.14 18.98 -9.29
C ALA A 92 -8.10 20.44 -8.81
N ALA A 93 -7.01 20.90 -8.18
CA ALA A 93 -6.90 22.23 -7.59
C ALA A 93 -6.16 23.27 -8.46
N ALA A 94 -5.86 22.95 -9.72
CA ALA A 94 -5.20 23.87 -10.66
C ALA A 94 -5.91 23.83 -12.02
N ALA A 95 -7.12 24.41 -12.08
CA ALA A 95 -7.81 24.76 -13.33
C ALA A 95 -8.62 26.04 -13.11
#